data_AF-A0A8B6LJT5-F1
#
_entry.id   AF-A0A8B6LJT5-F1
#
_cell.length_a   1.000
_cell.length_b   1.000
_cell.length_c   1.000
_cell.angle_alpha   90.00
_cell.angle_beta   90.00
_cell.angle_gamma   90.00
#
_symmetry.space_group_name_H-M   'P 1'
#
loop_
_entity.id
_entity.type
_entity.pdbx_description
1 polymer ?
#
loop_
_entity_poly.entity_id
_entity_poly.type
_entity_poly.pdbx_seq_one_letter_code
_entity_poly.pdbx_strand_id
1 'polypeptide(L)'
;MLGRAVAIVAVLGLGYYAWTQYASADEAPAPVVGADITDPTTWGAYTDDIADAVYDLGQEVGLTQADQSTLQNLDMNTNVRALLETIKLCEGTKNAGEYSCLYGSTPGNPRTFAGFADHPRIASRISANDQRWTSAAGAYQMMAVSQIPGGGSTRVNTWDTLKARLGLPDFSPASQDAAAVELLRECGALGRLQVGDLAGAVSRARGIWASLPGANYAGQGMRSMDQVAQWFAANGGVTA
;
A
#
# COMPACT_ATOMS: atom_id res chain seq x y z
N MET A 1 -8.39 4.91 -32.45
CA MET A 1 -8.53 4.98 -30.98
C MET A 1 -8.61 3.58 -30.34
N LEU A 2 -9.43 2.64 -30.85
CA LEU A 2 -9.46 1.25 -30.33
C LEU A 2 -8.10 0.52 -30.31
N GLY A 3 -7.25 0.71 -31.34
CA GLY A 3 -5.93 0.06 -31.39
C GLY A 3 -4.94 0.49 -30.30
N ARG A 4 -5.05 1.74 -29.80
CA ARG A 4 -4.16 2.25 -28.72
C ARG A 4 -4.52 1.66 -27.36
N ALA A 5 -5.81 1.54 -27.05
CA ALA A 5 -6.28 0.93 -25.81
C ALA A 5 -5.91 -0.57 -25.73
N VAL A 6 -6.02 -1.31 -26.85
CA VAL A 6 -5.68 -2.73 -26.92
C VAL A 6 -4.17 -2.96 -26.76
N ALA A 7 -3.33 -2.12 -27.36
CA ALA A 7 -1.88 -2.22 -27.24
C ALA A 7 -1.40 -1.88 -25.81
N ILE A 8 -1.97 -0.84 -25.18
CA ILE A 8 -1.70 -0.52 -23.78
C ILE A 8 -2.10 -1.70 -22.90
N VAL A 9 -3.35 -2.20 -22.99
CA VAL A 9 -3.83 -3.36 -22.21
C VAL A 9 -2.98 -4.62 -22.41
N ALA A 10 -2.46 -4.85 -23.62
CA ALA A 10 -1.55 -5.97 -23.89
C ALA A 10 -0.20 -5.79 -23.19
N VAL A 11 0.39 -4.58 -23.20
CA VAL A 11 1.62 -4.29 -22.45
C VAL A 11 1.39 -4.33 -20.94
N LEU A 12 0.25 -3.85 -20.43
CA LEU A 12 -0.08 -3.95 -19.00
C LEU A 12 -0.28 -5.42 -18.58
N GLY A 13 -0.90 -6.22 -19.44
CA GLY A 13 -1.07 -7.67 -19.25
C GLY A 13 0.26 -8.42 -19.29
N LEU A 14 1.18 -8.03 -20.17
CA LEU A 14 2.50 -8.63 -20.32
C LEU A 14 3.48 -8.18 -19.23
N GLY A 15 3.46 -6.91 -18.79
CA GLY A 15 4.21 -6.43 -17.63
C GLY A 15 3.73 -7.09 -16.34
N TYR A 16 2.42 -7.26 -16.18
CA TYR A 16 1.86 -8.08 -15.11
C TYR A 16 2.24 -9.56 -15.24
N TYR A 17 2.22 -10.13 -16.46
CA TYR A 17 2.66 -11.51 -16.69
C TYR A 17 4.14 -11.69 -16.35
N ALA A 18 5.01 -10.79 -16.81
CA ALA A 18 6.44 -10.75 -16.49
C ALA A 18 6.65 -10.62 -14.97
N TRP A 19 5.91 -9.73 -14.30
CA TRP A 19 5.90 -9.65 -12.84
C TRP A 19 5.45 -10.97 -12.19
N THR A 20 4.40 -11.63 -12.70
CA THR A 20 3.99 -12.93 -12.13
C THR A 20 5.01 -14.03 -12.36
N GLN A 21 5.73 -14.03 -13.49
CA GLN A 21 6.83 -14.98 -13.73
C GLN A 21 7.99 -14.69 -12.77
N TYR A 22 8.34 -13.41 -12.58
CA TYR A 22 9.36 -12.95 -11.64
C TYR A 22 9.00 -13.25 -10.18
N ALA A 23 7.76 -12.98 -9.77
CA ALA A 23 7.23 -13.22 -8.43
C ALA A 23 6.89 -14.69 -8.15
N SER A 24 6.83 -15.53 -9.20
CA SER A 24 6.70 -16.99 -9.07
C SER A 24 8.03 -17.72 -8.95
N ALA A 25 9.14 -17.03 -9.21
CA ALA A 25 10.43 -17.45 -8.66
C ALA A 25 10.32 -17.25 -7.14
N ASP A 26 10.76 -18.22 -6.35
CA ASP A 26 10.63 -18.26 -4.87
C ASP A 26 11.32 -17.10 -4.11
N GLU A 27 11.69 -16.02 -4.79
CA GLU A 27 12.26 -14.81 -4.24
C GLU A 27 11.51 -13.61 -4.81
N ALA A 28 10.65 -12.97 -4.00
CA ALA A 28 10.30 -11.58 -4.27
C ALA A 28 11.60 -10.80 -4.46
N PRO A 29 11.71 -9.88 -5.45
CA PRO A 29 12.97 -9.19 -5.73
C PRO A 29 13.52 -8.63 -4.43
N ALA A 30 14.80 -8.93 -4.18
CA ALA A 30 15.49 -8.47 -2.99
C ALA A 30 15.33 -6.95 -2.87
N PRO A 31 15.14 -6.39 -1.66
CA PRO A 31 15.13 -4.95 -1.49
C PRO A 31 16.39 -4.37 -2.14
N VAL A 32 16.24 -3.31 -2.94
CA VAL A 32 17.35 -2.69 -3.66
C VAL A 32 18.43 -2.32 -2.65
N VAL A 33 19.57 -3.01 -2.72
CA VAL A 33 20.68 -2.84 -1.78
C VAL A 33 21.21 -1.41 -1.90
N GLY A 34 20.93 -0.57 -0.88
CA GLY A 34 21.42 0.81 -0.80
C GLY A 34 20.37 1.90 -1.04
N ALA A 35 19.13 1.58 -1.40
CA ALA A 35 18.04 2.56 -1.38
C ALA A 35 17.56 2.78 0.07
N ASP A 36 17.57 4.02 0.54
CA ASP A 36 16.97 4.36 1.83
C ASP A 36 15.45 4.19 1.71
N ILE A 37 14.93 3.06 2.17
CA ILE A 37 13.49 2.74 2.13
C ILE A 37 12.63 3.76 2.87
N THR A 38 13.24 4.55 3.77
CA THR A 38 12.57 5.62 4.52
C THR A 38 12.56 6.96 3.79
N ASP A 39 13.30 7.09 2.68
CA ASP A 39 13.28 8.24 1.79
C ASP A 39 12.22 8.04 0.68
N PRO A 40 11.12 8.83 0.67
CA PRO A 40 10.06 8.72 -0.34
C PRO A 40 10.53 9.00 -1.78
N THR A 41 11.72 9.57 -1.98
CA THR A 41 12.28 9.81 -3.31
C THR A 41 12.87 8.55 -3.93
N THR A 42 13.14 7.51 -3.14
CA THR A 42 13.75 6.25 -3.60
C THR A 42 12.74 5.16 -3.93
N TRP A 43 11.44 5.37 -3.67
CA TRP A 43 10.43 4.33 -3.89
C TRP A 43 10.28 3.92 -5.37
N GLY A 44 10.56 4.83 -6.30
CA GLY A 44 10.62 4.55 -7.74
C GLY A 44 11.66 3.49 -8.10
N ALA A 45 12.79 3.45 -7.38
CA ALA A 45 13.86 2.50 -7.64
C ALA A 45 13.46 1.03 -7.36
N TYR A 46 12.42 0.80 -6.54
CA TYR A 46 11.84 -0.54 -6.33
C TYR A 46 11.02 -1.04 -7.52
N THR A 47 10.85 -0.21 -8.56
CA THR A 47 10.07 -0.51 -9.76
C THR A 47 10.88 -0.39 -11.05
N ASP A 48 12.17 -0.04 -10.97
CA ASP A 48 13.04 0.16 -12.14
C ASP A 48 13.13 -1.11 -13.01
N ASP A 49 13.28 -2.28 -12.39
CA ASP A 49 13.30 -3.57 -13.11
C ASP A 49 12.00 -3.83 -13.90
N ILE A 50 10.86 -3.35 -13.39
CA ILE A 50 9.55 -3.48 -14.04
C ILE A 50 9.38 -2.39 -15.11
N ALA A 51 9.91 -1.19 -14.88
CA ALA A 51 9.84 -0.07 -15.81
C ALA A 51 10.65 -0.39 -17.07
N ASP A 52 11.85 -0.94 -16.89
CA ASP A 52 12.73 -1.37 -17.96
C ASP A 52 12.12 -2.53 -18.75
N ALA A 53 11.56 -3.54 -18.07
CA ALA A 53 10.87 -4.64 -18.73
C ALA A 53 9.65 -4.17 -19.54
N VAL A 54 8.84 -3.24 -19.01
CA VAL A 54 7.69 -2.66 -19.71
C VAL A 54 8.14 -1.82 -20.91
N TYR A 55 9.25 -1.09 -20.78
CA TYR A 55 9.84 -0.31 -21.87
C TYR A 55 10.31 -1.20 -23.02
N ASP A 56 11.09 -2.24 -22.72
CA ASP A 56 11.62 -3.18 -23.70
C ASP A 56 10.49 -3.93 -24.43
N LEU A 57 9.50 -4.45 -23.70
CA LEU A 57 8.31 -5.08 -24.29
C LEU A 57 7.48 -4.10 -25.13
N GLY A 58 7.38 -2.84 -24.69
CA GLY A 58 6.72 -1.78 -25.43
C GLY A 58 7.35 -1.52 -26.80
N GLN A 59 8.68 -1.64 -26.92
CA GLN A 59 9.39 -1.56 -28.20
C GLN A 59 9.07 -2.76 -29.08
N GLU A 60 9.06 -3.97 -28.50
CA GLU A 60 8.80 -5.22 -29.23
C GLU A 60 7.39 -5.29 -29.83
N VAL A 61 6.37 -4.76 -29.13
CA VAL A 61 4.98 -4.74 -29.62
C VAL A 61 4.63 -3.48 -30.44
N GLY A 62 5.61 -2.62 -30.72
CA GLY A 62 5.46 -1.45 -31.59
C GLY A 62 4.66 -0.30 -30.97
N LEU A 63 4.70 -0.12 -29.64
CA LEU A 63 4.17 1.11 -29.02
C LEU A 63 4.92 2.32 -29.56
N THR A 64 4.20 3.43 -29.75
CA THR A 64 4.85 4.67 -30.18
C THR A 64 5.70 5.25 -29.05
N GLN A 65 6.72 6.04 -29.39
CA GLN A 65 7.52 6.78 -28.42
C GLN A 65 6.66 7.63 -27.47
N ALA A 66 5.52 8.15 -27.96
CA ALA A 66 4.57 8.92 -27.15
C ALA A 66 3.82 8.04 -26.13
N ASP A 67 3.42 6.82 -26.52
CA ASP A 67 2.77 5.88 -25.61
C ASP A 67 3.77 5.35 -24.56
N GLN A 68 5.01 5.06 -24.96
CA GLN A 68 6.09 4.72 -24.02
C GLN A 68 6.42 5.86 -23.06
N SER A 69 6.48 7.10 -23.57
CA SER A 69 6.71 8.27 -22.72
C SER A 69 5.54 8.51 -21.74
N THR A 70 4.31 8.14 -22.09
CA THR A 70 3.15 8.28 -21.18
C THR A 70 3.23 7.25 -20.05
N LEU A 71 3.63 6.01 -20.34
CA LEU A 71 3.86 4.97 -19.34
C LEU A 71 5.07 5.26 -18.46
N GLN A 72 6.14 5.84 -19.01
CA GLN A 72 7.32 6.31 -18.27
C GLN A 72 7.06 7.59 -17.45
N ASN A 73 6.08 8.42 -17.85
CA ASN A 73 5.70 9.65 -17.14
C ASN A 73 4.64 9.43 -16.05
N LEU A 74 4.19 8.20 -15.81
CA LEU A 74 3.55 7.88 -14.53
C LEU A 74 4.64 7.97 -13.46
N ASP A 75 4.74 9.14 -12.84
CA ASP A 75 5.65 9.35 -11.72
C ASP A 75 5.27 8.38 -10.60
N MET A 76 5.97 7.26 -10.55
CA MET A 76 5.67 6.18 -9.62
C MET A 76 5.80 6.62 -8.18
N ASN A 77 6.70 7.56 -7.88
CA ASN A 77 6.75 8.17 -6.57
C ASN A 77 5.46 8.94 -6.29
N THR A 78 4.94 9.70 -7.26
CA THR A 78 3.65 10.39 -7.11
C THR A 78 2.48 9.41 -6.95
N ASN A 79 2.38 8.35 -7.76
CA ASN A 79 1.29 7.38 -7.66
C ASN A 79 1.32 6.55 -6.37
N VAL A 80 2.51 6.14 -5.93
CA VAL A 80 2.66 5.44 -4.64
C VAL A 80 2.26 6.37 -3.49
N ARG A 81 2.75 7.61 -3.49
CA ARG A 81 2.37 8.61 -2.48
C ARG A 81 0.87 8.89 -2.49
N ALA A 82 0.26 9.03 -3.66
CA ALA A 82 -1.18 9.24 -3.80
C ALA A 82 -1.98 8.05 -3.25
N LEU A 83 -1.54 6.80 -3.49
CA LEU A 83 -2.20 5.63 -2.92
C LEU A 83 -2.02 5.56 -1.40
N LEU A 84 -0.84 5.83 -0.88
CA LEU A 84 -0.61 5.87 0.57
C LEU A 84 -1.53 6.89 1.26
N GLU A 85 -1.64 8.10 0.73
CA GLU A 85 -2.56 9.12 1.23
C GLU A 85 -4.02 8.67 1.15
N THR A 86 -4.37 7.96 0.08
CA THR A 86 -5.71 7.39 -0.10
C THR A 86 -6.02 6.29 0.93
N ILE A 87 -5.05 5.44 1.26
CA ILE A 87 -5.19 4.42 2.31
C ILE A 87 -5.44 5.07 3.67
N LYS A 88 -4.71 6.13 4.01
CA LYS A 88 -4.93 6.89 5.27
C LYS A 88 -6.35 7.45 5.37
N LEU A 89 -6.92 7.91 4.24
CA LEU A 89 -8.32 8.36 4.17
C LEU A 89 -9.31 7.19 4.32
N CYS A 90 -9.02 6.04 3.71
CA CYS A 90 -9.85 4.84 3.83
C CYS A 90 -9.89 4.33 5.27
N GLU A 91 -8.74 4.20 5.92
CA GLU A 91 -8.60 3.81 7.33
C GLU A 91 -9.13 4.88 8.30
N GLY A 92 -9.42 6.09 7.80
CA GLY A 92 -9.94 7.20 8.60
C GLY A 92 -8.91 7.86 9.51
N THR A 93 -7.62 7.58 9.30
CA THR A 93 -6.52 8.06 10.13
C THR A 93 -6.11 9.49 9.77
N LYS A 94 -6.23 9.88 8.48
CA LYS A 94 -5.70 11.16 7.95
C LYS A 94 -6.10 12.39 8.77
N ASN A 95 -7.34 12.44 9.25
CA ASN A 95 -7.88 13.56 10.03
C ASN A 95 -8.07 13.22 11.53
N ALA A 96 -7.47 12.13 12.01
CA ALA A 96 -7.68 11.57 13.34
C ALA A 96 -6.35 11.23 14.05
N GLY A 97 -5.31 12.01 13.79
CA GLY A 97 -3.97 11.85 14.36
C GLY A 97 -2.97 11.12 13.44
N GLU A 98 -3.42 10.65 12.27
CA GLU A 98 -2.63 10.06 11.20
C GLU A 98 -1.62 9.03 11.71
N TYR A 99 -0.33 9.38 11.75
CA TYR A 99 0.75 8.51 12.19
C TYR A 99 0.70 8.11 13.66
N SER A 100 0.02 8.88 14.51
CA SER A 100 -0.14 8.60 15.93
C SER A 100 -1.47 7.92 16.27
N CYS A 101 -2.29 7.61 15.27
CA CYS A 101 -3.65 7.11 15.44
C CYS A 101 -3.69 5.71 16.09
N LEU A 102 -4.57 5.50 17.07
CA LEU A 102 -4.97 4.18 17.57
C LEU A 102 -6.30 3.77 16.93
N TYR A 103 -6.56 2.46 16.85
CA TYR A 103 -7.83 1.94 16.36
C TYR A 103 -9.05 2.65 16.93
N GLY A 104 -9.99 3.03 16.06
CA GLY A 104 -11.24 3.71 16.44
C GLY A 104 -11.08 5.20 16.77
N SER A 105 -9.91 5.80 16.50
CA SER A 105 -9.77 7.26 16.51
C SER A 105 -10.69 7.90 15.46
N THR A 106 -11.29 9.03 15.81
CA THR A 106 -12.07 9.86 14.89
C THR A 106 -11.77 11.33 15.15
N PRO A 107 -12.08 12.26 14.23
CA PRO A 107 -11.88 13.69 14.49
C PRO A 107 -12.59 14.20 15.76
N GLY A 108 -13.77 13.65 16.07
CA GLY A 108 -14.56 14.02 17.26
C GLY A 108 -14.19 13.26 18.54
N ASN A 109 -13.39 12.20 18.42
CA ASN A 109 -12.89 11.39 19.54
C ASN A 109 -11.50 10.86 19.19
N PRO A 110 -10.47 11.72 19.24
CA PRO A 110 -9.12 11.33 18.86
C PRO A 110 -8.56 10.33 19.86
N ARG A 111 -8.07 9.21 19.35
CA ARG A 111 -7.33 8.21 20.12
C ARG A 111 -5.94 8.14 19.53
N THR A 112 -4.94 8.60 20.27
CA THR A 112 -3.55 8.64 19.82
C THR A 112 -2.60 8.03 20.85
N PHE A 113 -1.42 7.62 20.39
CA PHE A 113 -0.30 7.25 21.26
C PHE A 113 0.78 8.34 21.26
N ALA A 114 1.66 8.28 22.26
CA ALA A 114 2.75 9.23 22.42
C ALA A 114 4.10 8.61 22.03
N GLY A 115 4.87 9.34 21.23
CA GLY A 115 6.20 8.92 20.79
C GLY A 115 6.18 7.82 19.73
N PHE A 116 7.25 7.73 18.97
CA PHE A 116 7.36 6.83 17.81
C PHE A 116 8.46 5.79 17.95
N ALA A 117 9.04 5.61 19.15
CA ALA A 117 10.15 4.67 19.35
C ALA A 117 9.80 3.23 18.96
N ASP A 118 8.53 2.84 19.08
CA ASP A 118 8.02 1.58 18.56
C ASP A 118 6.50 1.59 18.40
N HIS A 119 5.94 0.55 17.78
CA HIS A 119 4.49 0.35 17.73
C HIS A 119 3.91 0.30 19.15
N PRO A 120 2.78 0.98 19.43
CA PRO A 120 2.29 1.19 20.79
C PRO A 120 1.82 -0.08 21.51
N ARG A 121 1.50 -1.13 20.74
CA ARG A 121 1.01 -2.45 21.23
C ARG A 121 -0.19 -2.34 22.18
N ILE A 122 -1.09 -1.40 21.87
CA ILE A 122 -2.33 -1.18 22.63
C ILE A 122 -3.45 -1.97 21.97
N ALA A 123 -3.90 -3.05 22.63
CA ALA A 123 -5.05 -3.81 22.16
C ALA A 123 -6.36 -3.05 22.43
N SER A 124 -7.22 -2.98 21.41
CA SER A 124 -8.57 -2.44 21.44
C SER A 124 -9.57 -3.50 20.94
N ARG A 125 -10.77 -3.49 21.51
CA ARG A 125 -11.86 -4.38 21.10
C ARG A 125 -12.52 -3.84 19.84
N ILE A 126 -12.84 -4.69 18.86
CA ILE A 126 -13.42 -4.26 17.57
C ILE A 126 -14.79 -3.61 17.76
N SER A 127 -15.62 -4.18 18.64
CA SER A 127 -16.87 -3.57 19.12
C SER A 127 -17.21 -4.09 20.51
N ALA A 128 -18.16 -3.44 21.20
CA ALA A 128 -18.60 -3.84 22.54
C ALA A 128 -19.17 -5.28 22.58
N ASN A 129 -19.64 -5.81 21.46
CA ASN A 129 -20.25 -7.15 21.37
C ASN A 129 -19.34 -8.17 20.67
N ASP A 130 -18.14 -7.77 20.23
CA ASP A 130 -17.22 -8.63 19.49
C ASP A 130 -16.12 -9.17 20.40
N GLN A 131 -15.81 -10.46 20.35
CA GLN A 131 -14.71 -11.06 21.12
C GLN A 131 -13.34 -10.84 20.47
N ARG A 132 -13.29 -10.30 19.24
CA ARG A 132 -12.06 -10.00 18.52
C ARG A 132 -11.40 -8.72 19.03
N TRP A 133 -10.08 -8.78 19.07
CA TRP A 133 -9.19 -7.70 19.48
C TRP A 133 -8.25 -7.33 18.34
N THR A 134 -7.96 -6.04 18.25
CA THR A 134 -6.99 -5.47 17.30
C THR A 134 -6.00 -4.60 18.04
N SER A 135 -4.77 -4.54 17.55
CA SER A 135 -3.74 -3.61 18.03
C SER A 135 -3.41 -2.55 16.98
N ALA A 136 -4.27 -2.42 15.96
CA ALA A 136 -4.10 -1.49 14.85
C ALA A 136 -3.72 -0.08 15.31
N ALA A 137 -2.60 0.41 14.80
CA ALA A 137 -2.09 1.73 15.08
C ALA A 137 -1.37 2.34 13.88
N GLY A 138 -1.16 3.65 13.95
CA GLY A 138 -0.49 4.44 12.93
C GLY A 138 -1.37 4.77 11.73
N ALA A 139 -0.76 5.45 10.76
CA ALA A 139 -1.42 5.96 9.57
C ALA A 139 -2.07 4.86 8.73
N TYR A 140 -1.46 3.66 8.77
CA TYR A 140 -1.86 2.48 8.01
C TYR A 140 -2.45 1.37 8.86
N GLN A 141 -2.78 1.65 10.14
CA GLN A 141 -3.43 0.71 11.05
C GLN A 141 -2.73 -0.65 11.17
N MET A 142 -1.40 -0.64 11.15
CA MET A 142 -0.56 -1.85 11.26
C MET A 142 -0.79 -2.52 12.61
N MET A 143 -0.75 -3.85 12.64
CA MET A 143 -0.93 -4.64 13.87
C MET A 143 0.40 -5.19 14.38
N ALA A 144 0.51 -5.29 15.70
CA ALA A 144 1.57 -6.04 16.39
C ALA A 144 0.96 -6.97 17.45
N VAL A 145 1.65 -8.05 17.82
CA VAL A 145 1.20 -8.91 18.91
C VAL A 145 1.17 -8.10 20.21
N SER A 146 -0.02 -8.03 20.82
CA SER A 146 -0.31 -7.15 21.95
C SER A 146 -1.14 -7.89 22.99
N GLN A 147 -0.85 -7.68 24.27
CA GLN A 147 -1.59 -8.31 25.35
C GLN A 147 -3.04 -7.82 25.41
N ILE A 148 -3.97 -8.74 25.69
CA ILE A 148 -5.39 -8.46 25.81
C ILE A 148 -5.78 -8.40 27.30
N PRO A 149 -6.59 -7.42 27.74
CA PRO A 149 -7.18 -7.42 29.08
C PRO A 149 -7.95 -8.71 29.38
N GLY A 150 -7.65 -9.34 30.52
CA GLY A 150 -8.25 -10.63 30.90
C GLY A 150 -7.50 -11.86 30.39
N GLY A 151 -6.38 -11.67 29.67
CA GLY A 151 -5.47 -12.75 29.25
C GLY A 151 -5.48 -13.02 27.75
N GLY A 152 -4.35 -13.51 27.24
CA GLY A 152 -4.13 -13.76 25.80
C GLY A 152 -3.51 -12.56 25.06
N SER A 153 -3.47 -12.66 23.73
CA SER A 153 -2.90 -11.64 22.86
C SER A 153 -3.62 -11.53 21.52
N THR A 154 -3.48 -10.39 20.85
CA THR A 154 -3.72 -10.32 19.40
C THR A 154 -2.77 -11.29 18.69
N ARG A 155 -3.16 -11.72 17.47
CA ARG A 155 -2.43 -12.77 16.73
C ARG A 155 -1.67 -12.26 15.51
N VAL A 156 -2.10 -11.14 14.94
CA VAL A 156 -1.50 -10.57 13.74
C VAL A 156 -0.26 -9.77 14.13
N ASN A 157 0.86 -10.01 13.44
CA ASN A 157 2.15 -9.42 13.75
C ASN A 157 2.82 -8.74 12.54
N THR A 158 2.11 -7.82 11.90
CA THR A 158 2.59 -7.11 10.72
C THR A 158 3.82 -6.27 11.03
N TRP A 159 3.74 -5.43 12.07
CA TRP A 159 4.80 -4.46 12.39
C TRP A 159 6.13 -5.13 12.74
N ASP A 160 6.16 -6.03 13.73
CA ASP A 160 7.43 -6.61 14.18
C ASP A 160 8.11 -7.43 13.07
N THR A 161 7.31 -8.07 12.19
CA THR A 161 7.82 -8.80 11.02
C THR A 161 8.50 -7.84 10.04
N LEU A 162 7.84 -6.75 9.66
CA LEU A 162 8.39 -5.76 8.73
C LEU A 162 9.57 -5.00 9.35
N LYS A 163 9.47 -4.61 10.62
CA LYS A 163 10.55 -3.94 11.35
C LYS A 163 11.84 -4.76 11.31
N ALA A 164 11.75 -6.05 11.64
CA ALA A 164 12.91 -6.93 11.62
C ALA A 164 13.47 -7.15 10.21
N ARG A 165 12.58 -7.38 9.23
CA ARG A 165 12.97 -7.71 7.85
C ARG A 165 13.57 -6.53 7.09
N LEU A 166 13.06 -5.32 7.34
CA LEU A 166 13.50 -4.08 6.68
C LEU A 166 14.53 -3.30 7.52
N GLY A 167 14.81 -3.74 8.75
CA GLY A 167 15.72 -3.03 9.65
C GLY A 167 15.19 -1.66 10.10
N LEU A 168 13.87 -1.50 10.23
CA LEU A 168 13.28 -0.21 10.60
C LEU A 168 13.66 0.16 12.04
N PRO A 169 14.16 1.38 12.29
CA PRO A 169 14.69 1.76 13.60
C PRO A 169 13.59 1.97 14.64
N ASP A 170 12.40 2.40 14.21
CA ASP A 170 11.33 2.90 15.05
C ASP A 170 9.98 2.81 14.32
N PHE A 171 8.90 3.33 14.91
CA PHE A 171 7.57 3.43 14.30
C PHE A 171 7.25 4.85 13.81
N SER A 172 8.28 5.64 13.46
CA SER A 172 8.13 7.01 12.94
C SER A 172 7.30 7.06 11.65
N PRO A 173 6.83 8.25 11.23
CA PRO A 173 6.13 8.39 9.97
C PRO A 173 6.86 7.76 8.77
N ALA A 174 8.17 7.97 8.65
CA ALA A 174 8.96 7.41 7.57
C ALA A 174 9.03 5.86 7.63
N SER A 175 9.21 5.29 8.82
CA SER A 175 9.17 3.84 9.01
C SER A 175 7.79 3.22 8.71
N GLN A 176 6.70 3.93 9.05
CA GLN A 176 5.34 3.50 8.73
C GLN A 176 5.08 3.53 7.23
N ASP A 177 5.52 4.59 6.54
CA ASP A 177 5.40 4.71 5.08
C ASP A 177 6.18 3.58 4.39
N ALA A 178 7.44 3.36 4.78
CA ALA A 178 8.30 2.29 4.26
C ALA A 178 7.65 0.91 4.41
N ALA A 179 7.11 0.60 5.60
CA ALA A 179 6.41 -0.65 5.84
C ALA A 179 5.13 -0.78 5.00
N ALA A 180 4.40 0.31 4.75
CA ALA A 180 3.19 0.30 3.91
C ALA A 180 3.52 0.08 2.43
N VAL A 181 4.59 0.71 1.92
CA VAL A 181 5.09 0.49 0.56
C VAL A 181 5.52 -0.96 0.38
N GLU A 182 6.20 -1.54 1.36
CA GLU A 182 6.60 -2.94 1.31
C GLU A 182 5.40 -3.90 1.26
N LEU A 183 4.34 -3.63 2.03
CA LEU A 183 3.09 -4.39 1.95
C LEU A 183 2.44 -4.28 0.56
N LEU A 184 2.47 -3.10 -0.05
CA LEU A 184 1.99 -2.89 -1.42
C LEU A 184 2.83 -3.66 -2.44
N ARG A 185 4.15 -3.76 -2.22
CA ARG A 185 5.06 -4.54 -3.06
C ARG A 185 4.76 -6.03 -2.95
N GLU A 186 4.66 -6.56 -1.73
CA GLU A 186 4.40 -7.98 -1.46
C GLU A 186 3.07 -8.46 -2.05
N CYS A 187 2.01 -7.63 -2.00
CA CYS A 187 0.73 -7.99 -2.60
C CYS A 187 0.65 -7.73 -4.11
N GLY A 188 1.69 -7.16 -4.74
CA GLY A 188 1.73 -6.84 -6.16
C GLY A 188 0.92 -5.61 -6.58
N ALA A 189 0.55 -4.75 -5.62
CA ALA A 189 -0.16 -3.52 -5.91
C ALA A 189 0.73 -2.48 -6.63
N LEU A 190 2.04 -2.46 -6.35
CA LEU A 190 2.96 -1.52 -7.00
C LEU A 190 3.04 -1.73 -8.51
N GLY A 191 3.14 -2.98 -8.99
CA GLY A 191 3.14 -3.27 -10.43
C GLY A 191 1.83 -2.87 -11.12
N ARG A 192 0.70 -2.88 -10.39
CA ARG A 192 -0.59 -2.38 -10.90
C ARG A 192 -0.63 -0.85 -10.96
N LEU A 193 -0.12 -0.17 -9.94
CA LEU A 193 -0.01 1.29 -9.94
C LEU A 193 0.91 1.82 -11.06
N GLN A 194 1.98 1.09 -11.36
CA GLN A 194 2.93 1.43 -12.42
C GLN A 194 2.31 1.51 -13.80
N VAL A 195 1.26 0.73 -14.02
CA VAL A 195 0.51 0.73 -15.26
C VAL A 195 -0.77 1.56 -15.17
N GLY A 196 -0.93 2.37 -14.11
CA GLY A 196 -2.11 3.19 -13.87
C GLY A 196 -3.38 2.41 -13.51
N ASP A 197 -3.27 1.10 -13.21
CA ASP A 197 -4.38 0.22 -12.82
C ASP A 197 -4.69 0.35 -11.31
N LEU A 198 -5.30 1.48 -10.92
CA LEU A 198 -5.69 1.74 -9.54
C LEU A 198 -6.65 0.67 -9.00
N ALA A 199 -7.63 0.23 -9.79
CA ALA A 199 -8.59 -0.78 -9.36
C ALA A 199 -7.91 -2.13 -9.08
N GLY A 200 -6.96 -2.53 -9.93
CA GLY A 200 -6.11 -3.70 -9.72
C GLY A 200 -5.25 -3.56 -8.46
N ALA A 201 -4.61 -2.40 -8.25
CA ALA A 201 -3.80 -2.13 -7.06
C ALA A 201 -4.61 -2.24 -5.77
N VAL A 202 -5.80 -1.63 -5.73
CA VAL A 202 -6.72 -1.71 -4.57
C VAL A 202 -7.21 -3.14 -4.36
N SER A 203 -7.55 -3.86 -5.44
CA SER A 203 -7.97 -5.25 -5.37
C SER A 203 -6.89 -6.16 -4.77
N ARG A 204 -5.61 -5.89 -5.04
CA ARG A 204 -4.47 -6.58 -4.43
C ARG A 204 -4.28 -6.22 -2.95
N ALA A 205 -4.42 -4.94 -2.63
CA ALA A 205 -4.20 -4.42 -1.28
C ALA A 205 -5.35 -4.72 -0.29
N ARG A 206 -6.56 -5.07 -0.75
CA ARG A 206 -7.76 -5.22 0.09
C ARG A 206 -7.67 -6.27 1.21
N GLY A 207 -6.78 -7.25 1.09
CA GLY A 207 -6.54 -8.25 2.14
C GLY A 207 -5.70 -7.72 3.32
N ILE A 208 -5.05 -6.57 3.15
CA ILE A 208 -4.21 -5.91 4.15
C ILE A 208 -5.02 -4.85 4.90
N TRP A 209 -5.76 -4.00 4.17
CA TRP A 209 -6.56 -2.92 4.73
C TRP A 209 -8.05 -3.19 4.59
N ALA A 210 -8.71 -3.43 5.72
CA ALA A 210 -10.13 -3.81 5.77
C ALA A 210 -11.09 -2.72 5.28
N SER A 211 -10.63 -1.46 5.26
CA SER A 211 -11.42 -0.32 4.76
C SER A 211 -11.48 -0.24 3.23
N LEU A 212 -10.61 -0.97 2.53
CA LEU A 212 -10.55 -0.92 1.08
C LEU A 212 -11.73 -1.65 0.41
N PRO A 213 -12.13 -1.20 -0.79
CA PRO A 213 -13.19 -1.84 -1.58
C PRO A 213 -12.99 -3.35 -1.77
N GLY A 214 -14.02 -4.13 -1.43
CA GLY A 214 -14.05 -5.58 -1.62
C GLY A 214 -13.33 -6.41 -0.55
N ALA A 215 -12.84 -5.79 0.52
CA ALA A 215 -12.21 -6.48 1.66
C ALA A 215 -13.21 -7.35 2.45
N ASN A 216 -14.48 -6.93 2.54
CA ASN A 216 -15.62 -7.67 3.10
C ASN A 216 -15.43 -8.20 4.54
N TYR A 217 -14.64 -7.53 5.37
CA TYR A 217 -14.47 -7.92 6.78
C TYR A 217 -15.75 -7.65 7.57
N ALA A 218 -16.29 -8.69 8.21
CA ALA A 218 -17.51 -8.58 9.01
C ALA A 218 -17.36 -7.53 10.13
N GLY A 219 -18.24 -6.53 10.12
CA GLY A 219 -18.28 -5.42 11.09
C GLY A 219 -17.39 -4.22 10.75
N GLN A 220 -16.70 -4.22 9.60
CA GLN A 220 -15.86 -3.10 9.14
C GLN A 220 -16.53 -2.34 7.98
N GLY A 221 -16.44 -1.00 8.01
CA GLY A 221 -16.99 -0.14 6.96
C GLY A 221 -15.99 0.02 5.81
N MET A 222 -16.39 -0.39 4.60
CA MET A 222 -15.57 -0.21 3.38
C MET A 222 -15.91 1.10 2.67
N ARG A 223 -14.97 1.60 1.87
CA ARG A 223 -15.19 2.68 0.90
C ARG A 223 -15.65 2.13 -0.44
N SER A 224 -16.24 2.97 -1.29
CA SER A 224 -16.50 2.62 -2.70
C SER A 224 -15.26 2.83 -3.57
N MET A 225 -15.14 2.12 -4.69
CA MET A 225 -14.05 2.39 -5.64
C MET A 225 -14.10 3.82 -6.19
N ASP A 226 -15.29 4.39 -6.40
CA ASP A 226 -15.43 5.77 -6.86
C ASP A 226 -14.84 6.77 -5.87
N GLN A 227 -15.07 6.56 -4.57
CA GLN A 227 -14.51 7.42 -3.53
C GLN A 227 -12.98 7.28 -3.44
N VAL A 228 -12.48 6.05 -3.56
CA VAL A 228 -11.03 5.78 -3.62
C VAL A 228 -10.40 6.46 -4.82
N ALA A 229 -11.01 6.38 -6.01
CA ALA A 229 -10.50 7.02 -7.23
C ALA A 229 -10.49 8.56 -7.10
N GLN A 230 -11.53 9.16 -6.51
CA GLN A 230 -11.57 10.60 -6.26
C GLN A 230 -10.45 11.06 -5.33
N TRP A 231 -10.21 10.35 -4.22
CA TRP A 231 -9.12 10.67 -3.31
C TRP A 231 -7.75 10.46 -3.93
N PHE A 232 -7.56 9.38 -4.66
CA PHE A 232 -6.31 9.11 -5.38
C PHE A 232 -5.96 10.23 -6.34
N ALA A 233 -6.92 10.65 -7.18
CA ALA A 233 -6.74 11.78 -8.09
C ALA A 233 -6.49 13.10 -7.36
N ALA A 234 -7.23 13.37 -6.27
CA ALA A 234 -7.05 14.57 -5.46
C ALA A 234 -5.65 14.63 -4.79
N ASN A 235 -5.04 13.47 -4.54
CA ASN A 235 -3.68 13.35 -4.02
C ASN A 235 -2.60 13.38 -5.12
N GLY A 236 -2.96 13.70 -6.36
CA GLY A 236 -2.05 13.82 -7.49
C GLY A 236 -1.81 12.51 -8.27
N GLY A 237 -2.50 11.43 -7.91
CA GLY A 237 -2.39 10.16 -8.61
C GLY A 237 -2.96 10.21 -10.03
N VAL A 238 -2.28 9.54 -10.95
CA VAL A 238 -2.64 9.45 -12.36
C VAL A 238 -2.92 8.00 -12.74
N THR A 239 -4.06 7.76 -13.38
CA THR A 239 -4.43 6.46 -13.96
C THR A 239 -4.24 6.48 -15.48
N ALA A 240 -4.10 5.30 -16.09
CA ALA A 240 -3.99 5.14 -17.54
C ALA A 240 -5.32 5.39 -18.28
#